data_AF-A0AA36JB42-F1
#
_entry.id   AF-A0AA36JB42-F1
#
_cell.length_a   1.000
_cell.length_b   1.000
_cell.length_c   1.000
_cell.angle_alpha   90.00
_cell.angle_beta   90.00
_cell.angle_gamma   90.00
#
_symmetry.space_group_name_H-M   'P 1'
#
loop_
_entity.id
_entity.type
_entity.pdbx_description
1 polymer ?
#
loop_
_entity_poly.entity_id
_entity_poly.type
_entity_poly.pdbx_seq_one_letter_code
_entity_poly.pdbx_strand_id
1 'polypeptide(L)'
;MELERFEERGVDGRTVQFDLLKEWVANTWHLRVDGDEGCPWLCLALAMADAEGESGHSACHARERELRSLVVQTYKSLGLQGKAKVAAAKLRCKLSIFRILRYQEEEALQHWNWYLYCLTLDSHYFAQHSISGARCAVRMPMDSVDMYLLARILKVQIVVSQLWEPALCFSPREEVFFSVHLVTHGGLWAAALQPDGFSLSGSDLTGHVVELETPLAAPLSHLAGQSAYVLRYDAAKAHYVACVHQSTFPLQRGQIRHVIVGQEEFQRRHRHPLLPALCGIPDASFEFQMLLQLLCLELCQRLDLWHEELAGRPPRCVESPQKLDLPPSALCASSLPMSEVLQLLDAGSKVWIRSAIARRNVGELLSCDAWDFVCLRQVVESSDPTIFWGHTVLEQRLKQVSCDVVCSWAVLQDFVPQPAWPRFDQLLRLSAGDILVVTGRMTGKWAGWALGRVCKTGHSGLFPLQYVRPQLWIAKVEKS
;
A
#
# COMPACT_ATOMS: atom_id res chain seq x y z
N MET A 1 -11.83 -3.33 6.57
CA MET A 1 -12.86 -3.28 7.63
C MET A 1 -12.80 -2.02 8.49
N GLU A 2 -11.71 -1.67 9.19
CA GLU A 2 -11.66 -0.39 9.93
C GLU A 2 -11.35 0.82 9.03
N LEU A 3 -10.43 0.68 8.08
CA LEU A 3 -10.07 1.72 7.11
C LEU A 3 -11.26 2.24 6.28
N GLU A 4 -12.18 1.36 5.88
CA GLU A 4 -13.39 1.75 5.12
C GLU A 4 -14.40 2.50 5.99
N ARG A 5 -14.49 2.19 7.30
CA ARG A 5 -15.32 2.94 8.25
C ARG A 5 -14.77 4.35 8.50
N PHE A 6 -13.47 4.56 8.33
CA PHE A 6 -12.85 5.89 8.38
C PHE A 6 -13.20 6.71 7.13
N GLU A 7 -13.17 6.11 5.94
CA GLU A 7 -13.60 6.76 4.69
C GLU A 7 -15.08 7.18 4.73
N GLU A 8 -15.97 6.33 5.26
CA GLU A 8 -17.39 6.67 5.47
C GLU A 8 -17.61 7.83 6.45
N ARG A 9 -16.67 8.07 7.36
CA ARG A 9 -16.68 9.21 8.29
C ARG A 9 -16.01 10.45 7.69
N GLY A 10 -15.63 10.41 6.42
CA GLY A 10 -14.94 11.51 5.74
C GLY A 10 -13.46 11.64 6.08
N VAL A 11 -12.87 10.63 6.73
CA VAL A 11 -11.42 10.57 6.98
C VAL A 11 -10.77 9.90 5.76
N ASP A 12 -9.86 10.59 5.08
CA ASP A 12 -9.14 10.04 3.93
C ASP A 12 -8.39 8.76 4.36
N GLY A 13 -8.73 7.61 3.77
CA GLY A 13 -8.12 6.32 4.10
C GLY A 13 -6.59 6.34 3.94
N ARG A 14 -6.07 7.23 3.09
CA ARG A 14 -4.62 7.47 2.96
C ARG A 14 -3.99 8.05 4.23
N THR A 15 -4.68 8.94 4.93
CA THR A 15 -4.20 9.52 6.19
C THR A 15 -4.13 8.46 7.27
N VAL A 16 -5.16 7.61 7.38
CA VAL A 16 -5.15 6.50 8.35
C VAL A 16 -4.02 5.50 8.05
N GLN A 17 -3.85 5.11 6.79
CA GLN A 17 -2.74 4.23 6.41
C GLN A 17 -1.37 4.88 6.68
N PHE A 18 -1.26 6.18 6.49
CA PHE A 18 -0.04 6.92 6.79
C PHE A 18 0.20 7.03 8.30
N ASP A 19 -0.82 7.26 9.11
CA ASP A 19 -0.73 7.26 10.58
C ASP A 19 -0.27 5.91 11.11
N LEU A 20 -0.84 4.81 10.60
CA LEU A 20 -0.40 3.45 10.93
C LEU A 20 1.07 3.24 10.53
N LEU A 21 1.50 3.74 9.38
CA LEU A 21 2.91 3.67 8.96
C LEU A 21 3.81 4.51 9.88
N LYS A 22 3.39 5.70 10.29
CA LYS A 22 4.14 6.55 11.24
C LYS A 22 4.31 5.83 12.58
N GLU A 23 3.24 5.26 13.13
CA GLU A 23 3.27 4.51 14.38
C GLU A 23 4.15 3.26 14.26
N TRP A 24 4.05 2.55 13.14
CA TRP A 24 4.91 1.41 12.84
C TRP A 24 6.40 1.79 12.82
N VAL A 25 6.78 2.83 12.05
CA VAL A 25 8.17 3.30 11.99
C VAL A 25 8.62 3.77 13.37
N ALA A 26 7.78 4.50 14.09
CA ALA A 26 8.09 5.00 15.42
C ALA A 26 8.42 3.88 16.40
N ASN A 27 7.57 2.86 16.45
CA ASN A 27 7.73 1.71 17.34
C ASN A 27 8.88 0.78 16.92
N THR A 28 9.05 0.56 15.61
CA THR A 28 10.06 -0.37 15.09
C THR A 28 11.47 0.20 15.23
N TRP A 29 11.63 1.50 14.98
CA TRP A 29 12.95 2.16 14.96
C TRP A 29 13.24 2.97 16.22
N HIS A 30 12.30 3.00 17.18
CA HIS A 30 12.38 3.83 18.37
C HIS A 30 12.61 5.31 18.02
N LEU A 31 11.92 5.79 16.98
CA LEU A 31 12.00 7.17 16.50
C LEU A 31 10.69 7.89 16.79
N ARG A 32 10.75 9.21 16.99
CA ARG A 32 9.56 10.05 16.96
C ARG A 32 9.25 10.41 15.52
N VAL A 33 8.09 10.05 15.01
CA VAL A 33 7.70 10.45 13.65
C VAL A 33 6.87 11.75 13.70
N ASP A 34 7.39 12.82 13.11
CA ASP A 34 6.83 14.18 13.18
C ASP A 34 6.91 14.89 11.81
N GLY A 35 6.13 15.95 11.62
CA GLY A 35 6.20 16.82 10.45
C GLY A 35 4.85 17.32 9.94
N ASP A 36 4.87 18.46 9.25
CA ASP A 36 3.71 18.97 8.53
C ASP A 36 3.34 18.02 7.38
N GLU A 37 2.15 17.44 7.48
CA GLU A 37 1.65 16.45 6.53
C GLU A 37 1.85 16.91 5.07
N GLY A 38 2.57 16.08 4.33
CA GLY A 38 2.67 16.18 2.87
C GLY A 38 3.68 17.19 2.33
N CYS A 39 4.70 17.60 3.10
CA CYS A 39 5.85 18.32 2.53
C CYS A 39 7.16 17.52 2.64
N PRO A 40 7.65 16.88 1.56
CA PRO A 40 8.90 16.14 1.61
C PRO A 40 10.12 17.01 1.94
N TRP A 41 10.16 18.24 1.42
CA TRP A 41 11.28 19.17 1.65
C TRP A 41 11.41 19.57 3.13
N LEU A 42 10.27 19.88 3.76
CA LEU A 42 10.25 20.24 5.18
C LEU A 42 10.54 19.03 6.07
N CYS A 43 10.02 17.85 5.73
CA CYS A 43 10.33 16.63 6.46
C CYS A 43 11.83 16.28 6.40
N LEU A 44 12.47 16.44 5.23
CA LEU A 44 13.92 16.25 5.10
C LEU A 44 14.70 17.30 5.90
N ALA A 45 14.29 18.57 5.83
CA ALA A 45 14.90 19.63 6.60
C ALA A 45 14.79 19.38 8.12
N LEU A 46 13.65 18.91 8.58
CA LEU A 46 13.39 18.56 9.98
C LEU A 46 14.24 17.37 10.43
N ALA A 47 14.28 16.29 9.63
CA ALA A 47 15.11 15.12 9.92
C ALA A 47 16.61 15.45 9.96
N MET A 48 17.07 16.36 9.10
CA MET A 48 18.45 16.82 9.11
C MET A 48 18.78 17.69 10.32
N ALA A 49 17.91 18.66 10.64
CA ALA A 49 18.10 19.51 11.82
C ALA A 49 18.17 18.65 13.10
N ASP A 50 17.29 17.66 13.23
CA ASP A 50 17.28 16.70 14.33
C ASP A 50 18.57 15.87 14.40
N ALA A 51 19.03 15.33 13.27
CA ALA A 51 20.29 14.57 13.21
C ALA A 51 21.53 15.42 13.58
N GLU A 52 21.48 16.73 13.31
CA GLU A 52 22.53 17.69 13.66
C GLU A 52 22.38 18.24 15.11
N GLY A 53 21.31 17.88 15.82
CA GLY A 53 21.02 18.37 17.16
C GLY A 53 20.46 19.81 17.21
N GLU A 54 19.97 20.33 16.09
CA GLU A 54 19.32 21.63 15.99
C GLU A 54 17.82 21.50 16.29
N SER A 55 17.37 22.07 17.41
CA SER A 55 15.95 22.11 17.76
C SER A 55 15.29 23.44 17.36
N GLY A 56 14.20 23.40 16.59
CA GLY A 56 13.31 24.55 16.40
C GLY A 56 12.67 24.67 15.01
N HIS A 57 11.40 25.09 14.97
CA HIS A 57 10.64 25.25 13.73
C HIS A 57 11.26 26.29 12.77
N SER A 58 11.83 27.37 13.30
CA SER A 58 12.52 28.40 12.49
C SER A 58 13.75 27.84 11.77
N ALA A 59 14.50 26.96 12.44
CA ALA A 59 15.67 26.30 11.85
C ALA A 59 15.26 25.41 10.68
N CYS A 60 14.13 24.69 10.80
CA CYS A 60 13.61 23.83 9.75
C CYS A 60 13.33 24.58 8.43
N HIS A 61 12.68 25.76 8.47
CA HIS A 61 12.43 26.55 7.26
C HIS A 61 13.69 27.17 6.65
N ALA A 62 14.66 27.57 7.49
CA ALA A 62 15.96 28.03 7.00
C ALA A 62 16.69 26.89 6.29
N ARG A 63 16.68 25.70 6.89
CA ARG A 63 17.26 24.47 6.34
C ARG A 63 16.59 24.04 5.05
N GLU A 64 15.26 24.09 4.95
CA GLU A 64 14.54 23.80 3.70
C GLU A 64 15.03 24.67 2.53
N ARG A 65 15.17 25.98 2.78
CA ARG A 65 15.68 26.95 1.78
C ARG A 65 17.13 26.64 1.38
N GLU A 66 17.97 26.25 2.33
CA GLU A 66 19.33 25.81 2.07
C GLU A 66 19.36 24.57 1.16
N LEU A 67 18.61 23.52 1.49
CA LEU A 67 18.54 22.28 0.69
C LEU A 67 18.09 22.55 -0.75
N ARG A 68 17.04 23.36 -0.91
CA ARG A 68 16.55 23.78 -2.24
C ARG A 68 17.62 24.57 -3.00
N SER A 69 18.30 25.50 -2.33
CA SER A 69 19.38 26.30 -2.92
C SER A 69 20.53 25.41 -3.41
N LEU A 70 20.95 24.41 -2.63
CA LEU A 70 21.99 23.46 -3.02
C LEU A 70 21.61 22.67 -4.29
N VAL A 71 20.38 22.18 -4.38
CA VAL A 71 19.87 21.48 -5.57
C VAL A 71 19.86 22.42 -6.78
N VAL A 72 19.34 23.63 -6.63
CA VAL A 72 19.28 24.62 -7.72
C VAL A 72 20.67 25.03 -8.19
N GLN A 73 21.61 25.31 -7.29
CA GLN A 73 23.00 25.65 -7.64
C GLN A 73 23.65 24.51 -8.40
N THR A 74 23.45 23.28 -7.94
CA THR A 74 24.01 22.09 -8.60
C THR A 74 23.42 21.92 -10.00
N TYR A 75 22.10 22.00 -10.17
CA TYR A 75 21.47 21.93 -11.49
C TYR A 75 21.84 23.09 -12.41
N LYS A 76 22.10 24.29 -11.88
CA LYS A 76 22.62 25.43 -12.67
C LYS A 76 24.04 25.18 -13.18
N SER A 77 24.88 24.52 -12.38
CA SER A 77 26.27 24.20 -12.74
C SER A 77 26.41 23.13 -13.83
N LEU A 78 25.35 22.35 -14.09
CA LEU A 78 25.37 21.31 -15.11
C LEU A 78 25.45 21.91 -16.51
N GLY A 79 26.37 21.38 -17.33
CA GLY A 79 26.35 21.60 -18.79
C GLY A 79 25.10 20.99 -19.44
N LEU A 80 24.88 21.32 -20.72
CA LEU A 80 23.68 20.89 -21.47
C LEU A 80 23.45 19.36 -21.42
N GLN A 81 24.52 18.57 -21.61
CA GLN A 81 24.44 17.11 -21.55
C GLN A 81 24.08 16.60 -20.14
N GLY A 82 24.57 17.28 -19.09
CA GLY A 82 24.23 16.95 -17.72
C GLY A 82 22.75 17.23 -17.43
N LYS A 83 22.24 18.37 -17.88
CA LYS A 83 20.82 18.73 -17.79
C LYS A 83 19.93 17.71 -18.51
N ALA A 84 20.28 17.31 -19.73
CA ALA A 84 19.55 16.27 -20.47
C ALA A 84 19.48 14.94 -19.69
N LYS A 85 20.61 14.47 -19.14
CA LYS A 85 20.64 13.25 -18.32
C LYS A 85 19.76 13.35 -17.07
N VAL A 86 19.78 14.49 -16.38
CA VAL A 86 18.94 14.72 -15.19
C VAL A 86 17.47 14.82 -15.59
N ALA A 87 17.13 15.53 -16.67
CA ALA A 87 15.77 15.62 -17.18
C ALA A 87 15.20 14.23 -17.53
N ALA A 88 15.98 13.41 -18.25
CA ALA A 88 15.61 12.04 -18.59
C ALA A 88 15.47 11.14 -17.34
N ALA A 89 16.27 11.37 -16.29
CA ALA A 89 16.11 10.66 -15.01
C ALA A 89 14.83 11.10 -14.27
N LYS A 90 14.56 12.41 -14.25
CA LYS A 90 13.33 12.97 -13.66
C LYS A 90 12.08 12.48 -14.38
N LEU A 91 12.07 12.40 -15.71
CA LEU A 91 10.94 11.84 -16.47
C LEU A 91 10.65 10.37 -16.16
N ARG A 92 11.65 9.62 -15.69
CA ARG A 92 11.46 8.23 -15.22
C ARG A 92 10.97 8.16 -13.78
N CYS A 93 11.16 9.19 -12.97
CA CYS A 93 10.73 9.21 -11.57
C CYS A 93 9.23 9.49 -11.43
N LYS A 94 8.49 8.62 -10.71
CA LYS A 94 7.04 8.72 -10.49
C LYS A 94 6.62 10.05 -9.85
N LEU A 95 7.46 10.60 -8.96
CA LEU A 95 7.17 11.80 -8.17
C LEU A 95 7.64 13.10 -8.84
N SER A 96 8.35 13.02 -9.96
CA SER A 96 8.85 14.20 -10.67
C SER A 96 7.70 15.02 -11.27
N ILE A 97 7.78 16.34 -11.14
CA ILE A 97 6.83 17.27 -11.76
C ILE A 97 6.73 17.09 -13.27
N PHE A 98 7.85 16.78 -13.95
CA PHE A 98 7.84 16.55 -15.40
C PHE A 98 7.04 15.31 -15.77
N ARG A 99 7.10 14.25 -14.96
CA ARG A 99 6.31 13.04 -15.19
C ARG A 99 4.85 13.25 -14.85
N ILE A 100 4.55 13.95 -13.74
CA ILE A 100 3.18 14.27 -13.33
C ILE A 100 2.47 15.09 -14.41
N LEU A 101 3.16 16.09 -14.98
CA LEU A 101 2.64 16.93 -16.06
C LEU A 101 2.78 16.30 -17.46
N ARG A 102 3.31 15.08 -17.57
CA ARG A 102 3.47 14.31 -18.82
C ARG A 102 4.33 15.00 -19.88
N TYR A 103 5.36 15.73 -19.44
CA TYR A 103 6.30 16.38 -20.34
C TYR A 103 7.10 15.34 -21.15
N GLN A 104 7.53 15.72 -22.33
CA GLN A 104 8.61 15.05 -23.07
C GLN A 104 9.99 15.61 -22.67
N GLU A 105 11.07 14.95 -23.11
CA GLU A 105 12.43 15.36 -22.76
C GLU A 105 12.76 16.78 -23.24
N GLU A 106 12.36 17.12 -24.47
CA GLU A 106 12.55 18.45 -25.05
C GLU A 106 11.79 19.52 -24.28
N GLU A 107 10.54 19.23 -23.88
CA GLU A 107 9.70 20.14 -23.09
C GLU A 107 10.26 20.36 -21.69
N ALA A 108 10.78 19.31 -21.06
CA ALA A 108 11.43 19.39 -19.75
C ALA A 108 12.69 20.28 -19.81
N LEU A 109 13.48 20.16 -20.88
CA LEU A 109 14.64 21.02 -21.10
C LEU A 109 14.25 22.48 -21.41
N GLN A 110 13.20 22.69 -22.21
CA GLN A 110 12.69 24.02 -22.51
C GLN A 110 12.19 24.74 -21.24
N HIS A 111 11.54 24.00 -20.33
CA HIS A 111 11.02 24.54 -19.07
C HIS A 111 11.99 24.43 -17.89
N TRP A 112 13.26 24.06 -18.14
CA TRP A 112 14.23 23.82 -17.09
C TRP A 112 14.44 25.04 -16.18
N ASN A 113 14.56 26.24 -16.77
CA ASN A 113 14.76 27.46 -16.00
C ASN A 113 13.54 27.81 -15.13
N TRP A 114 12.33 27.56 -15.62
CA TRP A 114 11.10 27.71 -14.85
C TRP A 114 11.05 26.72 -13.68
N TYR A 115 11.40 25.45 -13.94
CA TYR A 115 11.50 24.44 -12.90
C TYR A 115 12.50 24.84 -11.80
N LEU A 116 13.69 25.31 -12.18
CA LEU A 116 14.69 25.80 -11.23
C LEU A 116 14.19 27.00 -10.42
N TYR A 117 13.46 27.92 -11.04
CA TYR A 117 12.85 29.05 -10.34
C TYR A 117 11.85 28.54 -9.30
N CYS A 118 10.93 27.65 -9.67
CA CYS A 118 9.94 27.11 -8.76
C CYS A 118 10.55 26.29 -7.61
N LEU A 119 11.71 25.65 -7.81
CA LEU A 119 12.46 24.99 -6.74
C LEU A 119 12.96 25.95 -5.66
N THR A 120 13.24 27.22 -5.99
CA THR A 120 13.70 28.22 -5.01
C THR A 120 12.63 28.66 -4.03
N LEU A 121 11.35 28.39 -4.34
CA LEU A 121 10.23 28.73 -3.48
C LEU A 121 10.14 27.70 -2.36
N ASP A 122 10.12 28.16 -1.12
CA ASP A 122 9.86 27.28 0.02
C ASP A 122 8.42 26.76 0.00
N SER A 123 8.17 25.73 0.81
CA SER A 123 6.91 24.99 0.79
C SER A 123 5.72 25.77 1.38
N HIS A 124 5.99 26.87 2.08
CA HIS A 124 4.97 27.74 2.66
C HIS A 124 4.72 29.01 1.83
N TYR A 125 5.54 29.27 0.80
CA TYR A 125 5.48 30.47 -0.03
C TYR A 125 4.05 30.76 -0.52
N PHE A 126 3.39 29.77 -1.15
CA PHE A 126 2.04 29.96 -1.67
C PHE A 126 0.96 29.99 -0.58
N ALA A 127 1.18 29.31 0.54
CA ALA A 127 0.25 29.34 1.67
C ALA A 127 0.21 30.73 2.33
N GLN A 128 1.36 31.41 2.43
CA GLN A 128 1.47 32.75 3.01
C GLN A 128 0.92 33.86 2.09
N HIS A 129 0.90 33.63 0.77
CA HIS A 129 0.51 34.62 -0.24
C HIS A 129 -0.84 34.31 -0.90
N SER A 130 -1.62 33.37 -0.38
CA SER A 130 -2.95 33.04 -0.91
C SER A 130 -3.96 34.15 -0.56
N ILE A 131 -4.45 34.83 -1.59
CA ILE A 131 -5.44 35.93 -1.49
C ILE A 131 -6.82 35.40 -1.05
N SER A 132 -7.10 34.10 -1.24
CA SER A 132 -8.47 33.57 -1.15
C SER A 132 -8.83 32.94 0.21
N GLY A 133 -7.92 32.89 1.18
CA GLY A 133 -8.14 32.18 2.45
C GLY A 133 -8.29 30.65 2.31
N ALA A 134 -8.38 30.14 1.07
CA ALA A 134 -8.32 28.73 0.77
C ALA A 134 -6.89 28.24 0.93
N ARG A 135 -6.71 27.17 1.72
CA ARG A 135 -5.44 26.46 1.93
C ARG A 135 -5.04 25.68 0.67
N CYS A 136 -4.86 26.37 -0.45
CA CYS A 136 -4.25 25.78 -1.64
C CYS A 136 -2.73 25.81 -1.47
N ALA A 137 -2.18 24.76 -0.87
CA ALA A 137 -0.74 24.60 -0.75
C ALA A 137 -0.19 24.04 -2.08
N VAL A 138 -0.02 24.90 -3.08
CA VAL A 138 0.79 24.52 -4.25
C VAL A 138 2.23 24.34 -3.78
N ARG A 139 2.77 23.14 -3.93
CA ARG A 139 4.13 22.79 -3.47
C ARG A 139 4.91 22.14 -4.61
N MET A 140 6.18 22.49 -4.75
CA MET A 140 7.07 21.78 -5.66
C MET A 140 7.44 20.42 -5.04
N PRO A 141 7.12 19.27 -5.67
CA PRO A 141 7.46 17.96 -5.13
C PRO A 141 8.98 17.79 -5.04
N MET A 142 9.42 16.95 -4.09
CA MET A 142 10.78 16.41 -4.04
C MET A 142 10.73 15.03 -4.68
N ASP A 143 11.60 14.77 -5.66
CA ASP A 143 11.67 13.46 -6.30
C ASP A 143 12.95 12.70 -5.93
N SER A 144 13.06 11.44 -6.38
CA SER A 144 14.22 10.59 -6.07
C SER A 144 15.53 11.09 -6.67
N VAL A 145 15.48 11.92 -7.71
CA VAL A 145 16.69 12.52 -8.30
C VAL A 145 17.19 13.64 -7.39
N ASP A 146 16.28 14.43 -6.81
CA ASP A 146 16.63 15.47 -5.82
C ASP A 146 17.22 14.84 -4.56
N MET A 147 16.60 13.78 -4.03
CA MET A 147 17.10 13.05 -2.85
C MET A 147 18.48 12.43 -3.09
N TYR A 148 18.69 11.77 -4.24
CA TYR A 148 20.00 11.23 -4.60
C TYR A 148 21.07 12.32 -4.67
N LEU A 149 20.73 13.48 -5.22
CA LEU A 149 21.66 14.59 -5.33
C LEU A 149 22.03 15.15 -3.95
N LEU A 150 21.04 15.36 -3.09
CA LEU A 150 21.24 15.85 -1.72
C LEU A 150 22.08 14.88 -0.89
N ALA A 151 21.77 13.58 -0.93
CA ALA A 151 22.55 12.53 -0.26
C ALA A 151 24.04 12.60 -0.64
N ARG A 152 24.34 12.88 -1.92
CA ARG A 152 25.72 13.04 -2.40
C ARG A 152 26.38 14.34 -1.99
N ILE A 153 25.69 15.47 -2.13
CA ILE A 153 26.26 16.80 -1.80
C ILE A 153 26.58 16.88 -0.31
N LEU A 154 25.66 16.40 0.52
CA LEU A 154 25.72 16.52 1.97
C LEU A 154 26.46 15.34 2.63
N LYS A 155 26.79 14.30 1.85
CA LYS A 155 27.36 13.03 2.35
C LYS A 155 26.52 12.42 3.48
N VAL A 156 25.22 12.40 3.28
CA VAL A 156 24.24 11.82 4.21
C VAL A 156 23.53 10.66 3.56
N GLN A 157 23.16 9.65 4.36
CA GLN A 157 22.29 8.59 3.89
C GLN A 157 20.83 8.98 4.13
N ILE A 158 20.01 8.97 3.08
CA ILE A 158 18.58 9.25 3.19
C ILE A 158 17.82 7.92 3.03
N VAL A 159 17.10 7.52 4.06
CA VAL A 159 16.25 6.32 4.06
C VAL A 159 14.78 6.75 4.03
N VAL A 160 14.02 6.26 3.06
CA VAL A 160 12.58 6.56 2.92
C VAL A 160 11.77 5.28 3.07
N SER A 161 11.07 5.15 4.18
CA SER A 161 10.12 4.07 4.45
C SER A 161 8.80 4.29 3.72
N GLN A 162 8.32 3.24 3.06
CA GLN A 162 7.10 3.25 2.27
C GLN A 162 6.19 2.10 2.71
N LEU A 163 4.87 2.31 2.69
CA LEU A 163 3.93 1.23 2.95
C LEU A 163 3.88 0.29 1.74
N TRP A 164 4.03 -1.02 1.95
CA TRP A 164 3.98 -2.08 0.93
C TRP A 164 5.08 -2.07 -0.14
N GLU A 165 5.95 -1.06 -0.15
CA GLU A 165 7.11 -0.99 -1.04
C GLU A 165 8.42 -1.11 -0.25
N PRO A 166 9.49 -1.64 -0.85
CA PRO A 166 10.81 -1.60 -0.23
C PRO A 166 11.22 -0.17 0.14
N ALA A 167 11.90 -0.01 1.27
CA ALA A 167 12.47 1.27 1.66
C ALA A 167 13.48 1.75 0.60
N LEU A 168 13.39 3.01 0.22
CA LEU A 168 14.35 3.63 -0.69
C LEU A 168 15.56 4.08 0.12
N CYS A 169 16.76 3.72 -0.33
CA CYS A 169 18.00 4.13 0.30
C CYS A 169 18.84 4.93 -0.70
N PHE A 170 19.12 6.19 -0.36
CA PHE A 170 19.99 7.07 -1.11
C PHE A 170 21.28 7.25 -0.29
N SER A 171 22.35 6.60 -0.72
CA SER A 171 23.66 6.70 -0.07
C SER A 171 24.69 7.30 -1.03
N PRO A 172 25.58 8.20 -0.56
CA PRO A 172 26.79 8.55 -1.28
C PRO A 172 27.69 7.31 -1.45
N ARG A 173 28.65 7.39 -2.37
CA ARG A 173 29.71 6.38 -2.50
C ARG A 173 30.83 6.60 -1.49
N GLU A 174 30.95 7.84 -1.03
CA GLU A 174 31.88 8.28 -0.01
C GLU A 174 31.38 7.94 1.41
N GLU A 175 32.23 8.16 2.41
CA GLU A 175 31.87 8.01 3.82
C GLU A 175 30.68 8.90 4.19
N VAL A 176 29.70 8.29 4.87
CA VAL A 176 28.46 8.93 5.30
C VAL A 176 28.69 9.57 6.67
N PHE A 177 28.30 10.84 6.83
CA PHE A 177 28.39 11.52 8.13
C PHE A 177 27.29 11.08 9.10
N PHE A 178 26.05 10.99 8.62
CA PHE A 178 24.89 10.53 9.38
C PHE A 178 23.78 10.06 8.44
N SER A 179 22.81 9.34 9.01
CA SER A 179 21.59 8.91 8.33
C SER A 179 20.40 9.77 8.75
N VAL A 180 19.50 10.03 7.80
CA VAL A 180 18.20 10.66 8.04
C VAL A 180 17.10 9.75 7.54
N HIS A 181 16.00 9.71 8.29
CA HIS A 181 14.91 8.77 8.07
C HIS A 181 13.62 9.53 7.76
N LEU A 182 12.96 9.15 6.66
CA LEU A 182 11.71 9.71 6.20
C LEU A 182 10.66 8.61 6.07
N VAL A 183 9.40 8.99 6.17
CA VAL A 183 8.24 8.11 6.00
C VAL A 183 7.33 8.72 4.95
N THR A 184 6.86 7.92 3.99
CA THR A 184 5.90 8.39 2.98
C THR A 184 4.84 7.36 2.62
N HIS A 185 3.61 7.85 2.44
CA HIS A 185 2.49 7.06 1.91
C HIS A 185 1.46 7.98 1.25
N GLY A 186 0.96 7.60 0.07
CA GLY A 186 -0.14 8.33 -0.58
C GLY A 186 0.12 9.82 -0.88
N GLY A 187 1.38 10.24 -0.96
CA GLY A 187 1.78 11.65 -1.12
C GLY A 187 1.99 12.41 0.19
N LEU A 188 1.72 11.77 1.34
CA LEU A 188 2.04 12.28 2.66
C LEU A 188 3.49 11.96 3.02
N TRP A 189 4.10 12.82 3.84
CA TRP A 189 5.49 12.75 4.25
C TRP A 189 5.61 13.11 5.72
N ALA A 190 6.50 12.43 6.43
CA ALA A 190 6.90 12.73 7.79
C ALA A 190 8.39 12.43 7.97
N ALA A 191 9.01 13.15 8.91
CA ALA A 191 10.36 12.93 9.36
C ALA A 191 10.35 11.93 10.52
N ALA A 192 11.27 10.97 10.52
CA ALA A 192 11.51 10.12 11.68
C ALA A 192 12.73 10.66 12.43
N LEU A 193 12.45 11.23 13.60
CA LEU A 193 13.34 11.99 14.47
C LEU A 193 13.84 11.13 15.62
N GLN A 194 14.98 11.49 16.20
CA GLN A 194 15.42 10.93 17.46
C GLN A 194 14.43 11.27 18.58
N PRO A 195 14.23 10.39 19.58
CA PRO A 195 13.43 10.71 20.75
C PRO A 195 13.98 11.95 21.49
N ASP A 196 13.10 12.79 22.03
CA ASP A 196 13.52 13.91 22.86
C ASP A 196 14.39 13.41 24.03
N GLY A 197 15.60 13.95 24.16
CA GLY A 197 16.58 13.52 25.18
C GLY A 197 17.52 12.40 24.75
N PHE A 198 17.33 11.82 23.56
CA PHE A 198 18.34 10.96 22.94
C PHE A 198 19.40 11.81 22.23
N SER A 199 20.27 12.45 23.00
CA SER A 199 21.52 12.94 22.43
C SER A 199 22.37 11.73 22.05
N LEU A 200 22.48 11.45 20.74
CA LEU A 200 23.36 10.41 20.17
C LEU A 200 24.82 10.52 20.65
N SER A 201 25.18 11.69 21.17
CA SER A 201 26.45 12.02 21.81
C SER A 201 26.64 11.47 23.23
N GLY A 202 25.72 10.65 23.80
CA GLY A 202 25.97 10.13 25.16
C GLY A 202 25.04 9.08 25.77
N SER A 203 24.02 8.55 25.09
CA SER A 203 23.22 7.47 25.69
C SER A 203 24.01 6.17 25.71
N ASP A 204 24.35 5.72 26.93
CA ASP A 204 25.03 4.46 27.16
C ASP A 204 24.12 3.31 26.68
N LEU A 205 24.51 2.65 25.58
CA LEU A 205 23.81 1.49 25.06
C LEU A 205 23.99 0.24 25.92
N THR A 206 24.73 0.33 27.03
CA THR A 206 24.85 -0.77 28.00
C THR A 206 23.47 -1.33 28.36
N GLY A 207 23.33 -2.64 28.26
CA GLY A 207 22.10 -3.38 28.52
C GLY A 207 21.12 -3.47 27.36
N HIS A 208 21.43 -2.89 26.20
CA HIS A 208 20.56 -2.91 25.02
C HIS A 208 20.88 -4.10 24.11
N VAL A 209 19.86 -4.58 23.38
CA VAL A 209 20.04 -5.51 22.25
C VAL A 209 20.08 -4.68 20.97
N VAL A 210 21.06 -4.90 20.11
CA VAL A 210 21.30 -4.13 18.88
C VAL A 210 21.46 -5.05 17.67
N GLU A 211 21.07 -4.60 16.48
CA GLU A 211 21.41 -5.29 15.23
C GLU A 211 22.73 -4.76 14.67
N LEU A 212 23.60 -5.66 14.19
CA LEU A 212 24.90 -5.30 13.65
C LEU A 212 24.84 -4.94 12.15
N GLU A 213 25.48 -3.84 11.75
CA GLU A 213 25.52 -3.36 10.36
C GLU A 213 26.66 -3.96 9.53
N THR A 214 26.43 -4.17 8.22
CA THR A 214 27.49 -4.50 7.26
C THR A 214 28.17 -3.24 6.69
N PRO A 215 29.51 -3.20 6.55
CA PRO A 215 30.46 -4.29 6.83
C PRO A 215 31.06 -4.22 8.23
N LEU A 216 31.02 -5.35 8.96
CA LEU A 216 31.89 -5.56 10.12
C LEU A 216 33.30 -5.93 9.65
N ALA A 217 34.31 -5.43 10.35
CA ALA A 217 35.70 -5.80 10.06
C ALA A 217 35.89 -7.32 10.21
N ALA A 218 36.56 -7.96 9.25
CA ALA A 218 36.96 -9.36 9.39
C ALA A 218 37.81 -9.51 10.67
N PRO A 219 37.54 -10.49 11.56
CA PRO A 219 36.77 -11.74 11.35
C PRO A 219 35.25 -11.69 11.62
N LEU A 220 34.69 -10.54 12.00
CA LEU A 220 33.31 -10.41 12.47
C LEU A 220 32.26 -10.32 11.35
N SER A 221 32.66 -10.36 10.07
CA SER A 221 31.75 -10.21 8.93
C SER A 221 30.59 -11.21 8.92
N HIS A 222 30.78 -12.40 9.48
CA HIS A 222 29.74 -13.44 9.62
C HIS A 222 28.64 -13.09 10.63
N LEU A 223 28.87 -12.11 11.51
CA LEU A 223 27.90 -11.64 12.50
C LEU A 223 27.02 -10.51 11.96
N ALA A 224 27.29 -9.98 10.77
CA ALA A 224 26.52 -8.86 10.26
C ALA A 224 25.06 -9.25 10.00
N GLY A 225 24.12 -8.39 10.42
CA GLY A 225 22.68 -8.68 10.46
C GLY A 225 22.24 -9.53 11.66
N GLN A 226 23.15 -9.96 12.54
CA GLN A 226 22.78 -10.64 13.79
C GLN A 226 22.52 -9.63 14.92
N SER A 227 21.78 -10.09 15.93
CA SER A 227 21.54 -9.34 17.17
C SER A 227 22.69 -9.54 18.16
N ALA A 228 23.19 -8.45 18.73
CA ALA A 228 24.20 -8.43 19.78
C ALA A 228 23.66 -7.76 21.04
N TYR A 229 24.07 -8.22 22.22
CA TYR A 229 23.77 -7.58 23.49
C TYR A 229 24.94 -6.70 23.92
N VAL A 230 24.71 -5.41 24.13
CA VAL A 230 25.73 -4.46 24.55
C VAL A 230 25.97 -4.61 26.05
N LEU A 231 27.12 -5.15 26.43
CA LEU A 231 27.46 -5.45 27.82
C LEU A 231 27.92 -4.24 28.61
N ARG A 232 28.73 -3.37 27.99
CA ARG A 232 29.31 -2.17 28.61
C ARG A 232 29.89 -1.24 27.56
N TYR A 233 30.10 0.02 27.91
CA TYR A 233 30.94 0.95 27.16
C TYR A 233 32.36 1.03 27.74
N ASP A 234 33.39 0.83 26.91
CA ASP A 234 34.80 1.02 27.29
C ASP A 234 35.23 2.45 26.93
N ALA A 235 35.14 3.36 27.91
CA ALA A 235 35.45 4.77 27.73
C ALA A 235 36.93 5.02 27.35
N ALA A 236 37.86 4.16 27.78
CA ALA A 236 39.28 4.33 27.46
C ALA A 236 39.58 4.04 25.99
N LYS A 237 38.76 3.19 25.35
CA LYS A 237 38.92 2.77 23.95
C LYS A 237 37.82 3.27 23.01
N ALA A 238 36.88 4.07 23.55
CA ALA A 238 35.75 4.66 22.84
C ALA A 238 34.94 3.66 22.00
N HIS A 239 34.62 2.49 22.56
CA HIS A 239 33.77 1.49 21.91
C HIS A 239 32.87 0.76 22.90
N TYR A 240 31.81 0.14 22.38
CA TYR A 240 30.98 -0.79 23.12
C TYR A 240 31.62 -2.17 23.15
N VAL A 241 31.43 -2.91 24.24
CA VAL A 241 31.69 -4.35 24.28
C VAL A 241 30.35 -5.03 24.11
N ALA A 242 30.16 -5.71 22.98
CA ALA A 242 28.92 -6.42 22.69
C ALA A 242 29.15 -7.93 22.71
N CYS A 243 28.09 -8.69 22.96
CA CYS A 243 28.10 -10.14 23.00
C CYS A 243 27.11 -10.70 21.96
N VAL A 244 27.60 -11.60 21.12
CA VAL A 244 26.75 -12.45 20.27
C VAL A 244 27.00 -13.89 20.71
N HIS A 245 25.94 -14.60 21.08
CA HIS A 245 26.03 -15.90 21.74
C HIS A 245 26.87 -15.85 23.02
N GLN A 246 28.10 -16.37 22.99
CA GLN A 246 29.06 -16.39 24.12
C GLN A 246 30.34 -15.58 23.82
N SER A 247 30.41 -14.98 22.64
CA SER A 247 31.61 -14.27 22.18
C SER A 247 31.44 -12.77 22.35
N THR A 248 32.35 -12.16 23.10
CA THR A 248 32.39 -10.71 23.27
C THR A 248 33.36 -10.08 22.28
N PHE A 249 32.99 -8.94 21.69
CA PHE A 249 33.83 -8.21 20.76
C PHE A 249 33.64 -6.70 20.91
N PRO A 250 34.66 -5.90 20.52
CA PRO A 250 34.51 -4.46 20.45
C PRO A 250 33.58 -4.10 19.29
N LEU A 251 32.62 -3.22 19.57
CA LEU A 251 31.59 -2.76 18.67
C LEU A 251 31.62 -1.23 18.66
N GLN A 252 31.97 -0.64 17.52
CA GLN A 252 31.89 0.80 17.34
C GLN A 252 30.44 1.23 17.14
N ARG A 253 30.11 2.47 17.50
CA ARG A 253 28.73 2.98 17.35
C ARG A 253 28.24 2.89 15.90
N GLY A 254 29.09 3.22 14.92
CA GLY A 254 28.78 3.12 13.50
C GLY A 254 28.67 1.70 12.95
N GLN A 255 28.88 0.67 13.78
CA GLN A 255 28.65 -0.73 13.42
C GLN A 255 27.29 -1.25 13.95
N ILE A 256 26.52 -0.38 14.60
CA ILE A 256 25.18 -0.68 15.12
C ILE A 256 24.16 -0.15 14.13
N ARG A 257 23.43 -1.05 13.48
CA ARG A 257 22.39 -0.71 12.50
C ARG A 257 21.19 -0.05 13.17
N HIS A 258 20.71 -0.64 14.26
CA HIS A 258 19.66 -0.08 15.11
C HIS A 258 19.62 -0.80 16.46
N VAL A 259 18.90 -0.21 17.42
CA VAL A 259 18.61 -0.79 18.73
C VAL A 259 17.32 -1.61 18.62
N ILE A 260 17.36 -2.88 18.97
CA ILE A 260 16.21 -3.80 18.93
C ILE A 260 15.39 -3.66 20.22
N VAL A 261 16.05 -3.72 21.39
CA VAL A 261 15.38 -3.65 22.71
C VAL A 261 16.19 -2.81 23.68
N GLY A 262 15.50 -1.89 24.37
CA GLY A 262 16.07 -1.09 25.46
C GLY A 262 16.21 -1.83 26.78
N GLN A 263 17.17 -1.44 27.63
CA GLN A 263 17.40 -2.08 28.93
C GLN A 263 16.14 -2.09 29.83
N GLU A 264 15.40 -0.98 29.88
CA GLU A 264 14.16 -0.89 30.66
C GLU A 264 13.07 -1.80 30.12
N GLU A 265 12.99 -1.91 28.79
CA GLU A 265 11.98 -2.72 28.11
C GLU A 265 12.24 -4.22 28.33
N PHE A 266 13.52 -4.60 28.28
CA PHE A 266 13.99 -5.93 28.63
C PHE A 266 13.64 -6.30 30.08
N GLN A 267 13.87 -5.37 31.03
CA GLN A 267 13.52 -5.57 32.45
C GLN A 267 12.00 -5.65 32.69
N ARG A 268 11.19 -4.90 31.96
CA ARG A 268 9.72 -4.96 32.05
C ARG A 268 9.18 -6.28 31.48
N ARG A 269 9.73 -6.77 30.36
CA ARG A 269 9.29 -8.00 29.68
C ARG A 269 9.65 -9.29 30.43
N HIS A 270 10.75 -9.30 31.19
CA HIS A 270 11.17 -10.48 31.98
C HIS A 270 10.31 -10.81 33.22
N ARG A 271 9.23 -10.07 33.49
CA ARG A 271 8.28 -10.39 34.58
C ARG A 271 7.18 -11.38 34.20
N HIS A 272 7.07 -11.82 32.94
CA HIS A 272 6.10 -12.84 32.53
C HIS A 272 6.80 -14.14 32.08
N PRO A 273 6.60 -15.28 32.77
CA PRO A 273 7.44 -16.49 32.60
C PRO A 273 7.02 -17.42 31.44
N LEU A 274 6.17 -16.99 30.51
CA LEU A 274 5.68 -17.85 29.44
C LEU A 274 5.62 -17.07 28.12
N LEU A 275 6.62 -17.22 27.24
CA LEU A 275 6.45 -17.11 25.78
C LEU A 275 7.76 -17.47 25.03
N PRO A 276 7.77 -18.54 24.23
CA PRO A 276 8.76 -18.76 23.18
C PRO A 276 8.19 -18.48 21.76
N ALA A 277 9.10 -18.03 20.88
CA ALA A 277 9.08 -18.07 19.41
C ALA A 277 8.53 -16.90 18.56
N LEU A 278 8.05 -15.79 19.13
CA LEU A 278 7.74 -14.54 18.37
C LEU A 278 8.32 -13.27 19.03
N CYS A 279 9.46 -13.39 19.69
CA CYS A 279 10.03 -12.29 20.46
C CYS A 279 10.37 -11.07 19.58
N GLY A 280 9.65 -9.96 19.80
CA GLY A 280 9.96 -8.65 19.22
C GLY A 280 8.73 -7.92 18.68
N ILE A 281 7.69 -8.65 18.29
CA ILE A 281 6.48 -8.09 17.68
C ILE A 281 5.39 -8.01 18.76
N PRO A 282 4.94 -6.81 19.19
CA PRO A 282 3.86 -6.69 20.15
C PRO A 282 2.58 -7.38 19.65
N ASP A 283 1.84 -8.09 20.50
CA ASP A 283 0.60 -8.79 20.12
C ASP A 283 -0.47 -7.85 19.50
N ALA A 284 -0.42 -6.56 19.87
CA ALA A 284 -1.29 -5.51 19.32
C ALA A 284 -0.75 -4.86 18.03
N SER A 285 0.50 -5.15 17.64
CA SER A 285 1.10 -4.56 16.45
C SER A 285 0.48 -5.14 15.18
N PHE A 286 0.50 -4.33 14.13
CA PHE A 286 -0.02 -4.72 12.83
C PHE A 286 0.71 -5.95 12.28
N GLU A 287 2.01 -6.09 12.53
CA GLU A 287 2.82 -7.21 12.07
C GLU A 287 2.44 -8.50 12.77
N PHE A 288 2.10 -8.44 14.07
CA PHE A 288 1.56 -9.60 14.75
C PHE A 288 0.22 -9.99 14.15
N GLN A 289 -0.68 -9.02 13.94
CA GLN A 289 -2.00 -9.27 13.37
C GLN A 289 -1.93 -9.79 11.93
N MET A 290 -1.00 -9.27 11.12
CA MET A 290 -0.76 -9.70 9.75
C MET A 290 -0.11 -11.08 9.70
N LEU A 291 0.88 -11.35 10.56
CA LEU A 291 1.53 -12.65 10.65
C LEU A 291 0.58 -13.71 11.20
N LEU A 292 -0.27 -13.34 12.17
CA LEU A 292 -1.37 -14.16 12.67
C LEU A 292 -2.38 -14.44 11.56
N GLN A 293 -2.74 -13.45 10.73
CA GLN A 293 -3.65 -13.64 9.61
C GLN A 293 -3.07 -14.56 8.54
N LEU A 294 -1.79 -14.41 8.18
CA LEU A 294 -1.08 -15.28 7.25
C LEU A 294 -0.97 -16.72 7.79
N LEU A 295 -0.68 -16.87 9.09
CA LEU A 295 -0.66 -18.16 9.77
C LEU A 295 -2.05 -18.81 9.75
N CYS A 296 -3.11 -18.06 10.04
CA CYS A 296 -4.49 -18.54 9.95
C CYS A 296 -4.84 -19.02 8.53
N LEU A 297 -4.44 -18.29 7.49
CA LEU A 297 -4.66 -18.69 6.10
C LEU A 297 -3.92 -20.00 5.74
N GLU A 298 -2.65 -20.12 6.12
CA GLU A 298 -1.85 -21.33 5.90
C GLU A 298 -2.44 -22.53 6.67
N LEU A 299 -2.85 -22.33 7.92
CA LEU A 299 -3.48 -23.36 8.74
C LEU A 299 -4.81 -23.82 8.13
N CYS A 300 -5.66 -22.88 7.68
CA CYS A 300 -6.90 -23.23 6.98
C CYS A 300 -6.62 -24.06 5.72
N GLN A 301 -5.64 -23.68 4.90
CA GLN A 301 -5.28 -24.44 3.70
C GLN A 301 -4.79 -25.86 4.04
N ARG A 302 -3.96 -26.02 5.08
CA ARG A 302 -3.51 -27.34 5.52
C ARG A 302 -4.64 -28.19 6.08
N LEU A 303 -5.56 -27.57 6.82
CA LEU A 303 -6.70 -28.25 7.42
C LEU A 303 -7.69 -28.71 6.34
N ASP A 304 -7.87 -27.91 5.27
CA ASP A 304 -8.62 -28.31 4.08
C ASP A 304 -7.96 -29.48 3.34
N LEU A 305 -6.64 -29.45 3.15
CA LEU A 305 -5.89 -30.57 2.55
C LEU A 305 -6.04 -31.85 3.38
N TRP A 306 -5.95 -31.75 4.71
CA TRP A 306 -6.18 -32.89 5.61
C TRP A 306 -7.62 -33.40 5.56
N HIS A 307 -8.62 -32.53 5.44
CA HIS A 307 -10.00 -32.96 5.25
C HIS A 307 -10.20 -33.70 3.92
N GLU A 308 -9.56 -33.25 2.83
CA GLU A 308 -9.60 -33.96 1.55
C GLU A 308 -8.93 -35.34 1.65
N GLU A 309 -7.79 -35.42 2.33
CA GLU A 309 -7.05 -36.68 2.57
C GLU A 309 -7.89 -37.67 3.41
N LEU A 310 -8.49 -37.21 4.51
CA LEU A 310 -9.39 -38.02 5.35
C LEU A 310 -10.65 -38.46 4.60
N ALA A 311 -11.10 -37.68 3.62
CA ALA A 311 -12.21 -38.03 2.73
C ALA A 311 -11.80 -39.01 1.60
N GLY A 312 -10.55 -39.48 1.58
CA GLY A 312 -10.02 -40.41 0.58
C GLY A 312 -9.81 -39.78 -0.80
N ARG A 313 -9.75 -38.45 -0.89
CA ARG A 313 -9.47 -37.74 -2.14
C ARG A 313 -7.95 -37.59 -2.29
N PRO A 314 -7.39 -37.80 -3.49
CA PRO A 314 -5.96 -37.62 -3.69
C PRO A 314 -5.56 -36.16 -3.46
N PRO A 315 -4.41 -35.88 -2.82
CA PRO A 315 -3.96 -34.52 -2.57
C PRO A 315 -3.79 -33.79 -3.91
N ARG A 316 -4.41 -32.62 -4.04
CA ARG A 316 -4.26 -31.78 -5.23
C ARG A 316 -2.78 -31.38 -5.34
N CYS A 317 -2.15 -31.68 -6.47
CA CYS A 317 -0.77 -31.30 -6.70
C CYS A 317 -0.66 -29.77 -6.63
N VAL A 318 0.06 -29.24 -5.64
CA VAL A 318 0.30 -27.81 -5.48
C VAL A 318 1.35 -27.42 -6.54
N GLU A 319 0.88 -27.02 -7.72
CA GLU A 319 1.76 -26.45 -8.73
C GLU A 319 2.30 -25.08 -8.25
N SER A 320 3.61 -24.92 -8.33
CA SER A 320 4.39 -23.74 -7.93
C SER A 320 3.76 -22.41 -8.42
N PRO A 321 3.84 -21.31 -7.64
CA PRO A 321 3.29 -20.01 -8.01
C PRO A 321 4.17 -19.34 -9.08
N GLN A 322 4.03 -19.76 -10.33
CA GLN A 322 4.47 -18.97 -11.49
C GLN A 322 3.26 -18.62 -12.34
N LYS A 323 3.01 -17.31 -12.47
CA LYS A 323 2.11 -16.64 -13.42
C LYS A 323 0.86 -17.43 -13.78
N LEU A 324 -0.16 -17.29 -12.95
CA LEU A 324 -1.44 -17.93 -13.16
C LEU A 324 -2.51 -16.86 -13.40
N ASP A 325 -2.86 -16.69 -14.68
CA ASP A 325 -4.22 -16.40 -15.09
C ASP A 325 -5.10 -17.54 -14.55
N LEU A 326 -5.55 -17.45 -13.29
CA LEU A 326 -6.39 -18.48 -12.67
C LEU A 326 -7.83 -18.36 -13.19
N PRO A 327 -8.47 -19.47 -13.58
CA PRO A 327 -9.89 -19.50 -13.87
C PRO A 327 -10.73 -19.44 -12.57
N PRO A 328 -12.04 -19.16 -12.64
CA PRO A 328 -12.86 -18.73 -11.51
C PRO A 328 -13.29 -19.81 -10.49
N SER A 329 -12.66 -21.00 -10.47
CA SER A 329 -13.29 -22.22 -9.94
C SER A 329 -12.88 -22.68 -8.53
N ALA A 330 -11.94 -22.02 -7.84
CA ALA A 330 -11.34 -22.63 -6.64
C ALA A 330 -12.19 -22.58 -5.34
N LEU A 331 -13.25 -21.76 -5.25
CA LEU A 331 -14.04 -21.58 -4.02
C LEU A 331 -15.57 -21.59 -4.21
N CYS A 332 -16.05 -21.76 -5.44
CA CYS A 332 -17.48 -21.83 -5.73
C CYS A 332 -17.86 -23.27 -6.03
N ALA A 333 -18.82 -23.82 -5.28
CA ALA A 333 -19.24 -25.21 -5.43
C ALA A 333 -19.97 -25.44 -6.77
N SER A 334 -20.69 -24.42 -7.26
CA SER A 334 -21.47 -24.50 -8.50
C SER A 334 -21.94 -23.11 -8.96
N SER A 335 -22.15 -22.93 -10.27
CA SER A 335 -22.95 -21.83 -10.81
C SER A 335 -24.42 -22.25 -10.87
N LEU A 336 -25.34 -21.49 -10.26
CA LEU A 336 -26.78 -21.75 -10.36
C LEU A 336 -27.48 -20.66 -11.21
N PRO A 337 -28.45 -21.04 -12.06
CA PRO A 337 -29.34 -20.08 -12.70
C PRO A 337 -30.09 -19.24 -11.66
N MET A 338 -30.35 -17.98 -11.98
CA MET A 338 -31.09 -17.09 -11.07
C MET A 338 -32.44 -17.68 -10.61
N SER A 339 -33.17 -18.36 -11.49
CA SER A 339 -34.46 -18.98 -11.16
C SER A 339 -34.38 -19.99 -10.01
N GLU A 340 -33.28 -20.76 -9.93
CA GLU A 340 -33.08 -21.72 -8.85
C GLU A 340 -32.68 -21.01 -7.55
N VAL A 341 -31.89 -19.93 -7.64
CA VAL A 341 -31.56 -19.11 -6.47
C VAL A 341 -32.82 -18.45 -5.89
N LEU A 342 -33.72 -17.96 -6.74
CA LEU A 342 -35.00 -17.40 -6.29
C LEU A 342 -35.82 -18.45 -5.52
N GLN A 343 -35.92 -19.68 -6.03
CA GLN A 343 -36.61 -20.76 -5.32
C GLN A 343 -35.97 -21.07 -3.95
N LEU A 344 -34.64 -21.02 -3.84
CA LEU A 344 -33.93 -21.21 -2.57
C LEU A 344 -34.24 -20.08 -1.57
N LEU A 345 -34.26 -18.84 -2.05
CA LEU A 345 -34.60 -17.67 -1.23
C LEU A 345 -36.08 -17.69 -0.79
N ASP A 346 -36.99 -18.06 -1.68
CA ASP A 346 -38.43 -18.21 -1.40
C ASP A 346 -38.70 -19.33 -0.37
N ALA A 347 -37.88 -20.38 -0.39
CA ALA A 347 -37.89 -21.43 0.63
C ALA A 347 -37.26 -20.98 1.97
N GLY A 348 -36.88 -19.70 2.11
CA GLY A 348 -36.30 -19.13 3.32
C GLY A 348 -34.82 -19.45 3.52
N SER A 349 -34.12 -20.00 2.53
CA SER A 349 -32.67 -20.28 2.65
C SER A 349 -31.86 -19.00 2.48
N LYS A 350 -30.68 -18.92 3.12
CA LYS A 350 -29.67 -17.90 2.82
C LYS A 350 -28.71 -18.44 1.78
N VAL A 351 -28.43 -17.64 0.77
CA VAL A 351 -27.57 -18.04 -0.36
C VAL A 351 -26.31 -17.19 -0.35
N TRP A 352 -25.18 -17.80 -0.02
CA TRP A 352 -23.87 -17.18 -0.10
C TRP A 352 -23.29 -17.35 -1.50
N ILE A 353 -22.94 -16.23 -2.10
CA ILE A 353 -22.39 -16.16 -3.45
C ILE A 353 -21.03 -15.49 -3.42
N ARG A 354 -20.26 -15.70 -4.49
CA ARG A 354 -19.04 -14.94 -4.77
C ARG A 354 -19.30 -13.94 -5.88
N SER A 355 -19.08 -12.66 -5.61
CA SER A 355 -19.20 -11.59 -6.60
C SER A 355 -18.16 -11.78 -7.70
N ALA A 356 -18.59 -11.79 -8.96
CA ALA A 356 -17.69 -11.86 -10.12
C ALA A 356 -17.31 -10.47 -10.66
N ILE A 357 -17.85 -9.39 -10.06
CA ILE A 357 -17.87 -8.06 -10.67
C ILE A 357 -17.09 -7.08 -9.79
N ALA A 358 -16.24 -6.27 -10.42
CA ALA A 358 -15.53 -5.17 -9.75
C ALA A 358 -16.48 -4.09 -9.26
N ARG A 359 -16.08 -3.41 -8.17
CA ARG A 359 -16.89 -2.42 -7.44
C ARG A 359 -17.74 -1.54 -8.33
N ARG A 360 -19.02 -1.42 -7.99
CA ARG A 360 -19.89 -0.35 -8.48
C ARG A 360 -20.47 0.42 -7.32
N ASN A 361 -20.20 1.71 -7.30
CA ASN A 361 -20.90 2.64 -6.43
C ASN A 361 -22.23 3.00 -7.10
N VAL A 362 -23.30 2.31 -6.69
CA VAL A 362 -24.66 2.58 -7.15
C VAL A 362 -25.47 3.15 -5.98
N GLY A 363 -25.08 4.34 -5.53
CA GLY A 363 -25.80 5.08 -4.48
C GLY A 363 -25.95 4.29 -3.18
N GLU A 364 -27.19 4.12 -2.72
CA GLU A 364 -27.55 3.43 -1.46
C GLU A 364 -27.51 1.89 -1.54
N LEU A 365 -27.24 1.33 -2.72
CA LEU A 365 -27.12 -0.12 -2.89
C LEU A 365 -25.82 -0.65 -2.27
N LEU A 366 -25.83 -1.91 -1.88
CA LEU A 366 -24.65 -2.63 -1.41
C LEU A 366 -23.56 -2.63 -2.49
N SER A 367 -22.44 -1.96 -2.23
CA SER A 367 -21.25 -2.08 -3.06
C SER A 367 -20.50 -3.35 -2.70
N CYS A 368 -20.20 -4.18 -3.69
CA CYS A 368 -19.39 -5.39 -3.53
C CYS A 368 -18.16 -5.27 -4.42
N ASP A 369 -17.00 -5.63 -3.90
CA ASP A 369 -15.78 -5.79 -4.70
C ASP A 369 -15.78 -7.11 -5.46
N ALA A 370 -14.90 -7.21 -6.46
CA ALA A 370 -14.70 -8.48 -7.14
C ALA A 370 -14.19 -9.50 -6.12
N TRP A 371 -14.79 -10.69 -6.14
CA TRP A 371 -14.49 -11.81 -5.25
C TRP A 371 -15.00 -11.73 -3.82
N ASP A 372 -15.75 -10.69 -3.47
CA ASP A 372 -16.44 -10.63 -2.19
C ASP A 372 -17.46 -11.76 -2.03
N PHE A 373 -17.64 -12.19 -0.80
CA PHE A 373 -18.73 -13.08 -0.42
C PHE A 373 -19.95 -12.25 -0.01
N VAL A 374 -21.05 -12.47 -0.72
CA VAL A 374 -22.33 -11.78 -0.49
C VAL A 374 -23.35 -12.81 -0.03
N CYS A 375 -24.01 -12.56 1.09
CA CYS A 375 -25.17 -13.34 1.54
C CYS A 375 -26.44 -12.70 1.00
N LEU A 376 -27.14 -13.40 0.12
CA LEU A 376 -28.50 -13.05 -0.30
C LEU A 376 -29.50 -13.69 0.67
N ARG A 377 -30.51 -12.92 1.10
CA ARG A 377 -31.52 -13.39 2.06
C ARG A 377 -32.94 -13.40 1.52
N GLN A 378 -33.32 -12.37 0.77
CA GLN A 378 -34.68 -12.22 0.31
C GLN A 378 -34.71 -11.41 -0.98
N VAL A 379 -35.68 -11.66 -1.84
CA VAL A 379 -35.99 -10.82 -2.98
C VAL A 379 -36.75 -9.59 -2.49
N VAL A 380 -36.39 -8.39 -2.97
CA VAL A 380 -37.15 -7.18 -2.64
C VAL A 380 -38.45 -7.22 -3.44
N GLU A 381 -39.60 -7.10 -2.77
CA GLU A 381 -40.89 -6.92 -3.44
C GLU A 381 -40.91 -5.57 -4.16
N SER A 382 -40.47 -5.58 -5.42
CA SER A 382 -40.44 -4.43 -6.30
C SER A 382 -40.92 -4.83 -7.69
N SER A 383 -41.35 -3.87 -8.49
CA SER A 383 -41.70 -4.13 -9.89
C SER A 383 -40.52 -4.64 -10.73
N ASP A 384 -39.30 -4.52 -10.20
CA ASP A 384 -38.08 -5.04 -10.81
C ASP A 384 -37.59 -6.28 -10.02
N PRO A 385 -37.69 -7.51 -10.56
CA PRO A 385 -37.26 -8.75 -9.89
C PRO A 385 -35.73 -8.90 -9.83
N THR A 386 -34.98 -7.80 -9.92
CA THR A 386 -33.52 -7.78 -9.97
C THR A 386 -32.87 -7.23 -8.71
N ILE A 387 -33.60 -7.01 -7.61
CA ILE A 387 -33.03 -6.50 -6.36
C ILE A 387 -33.21 -7.51 -5.23
N PHE A 388 -32.13 -7.74 -4.48
CA PHE A 388 -32.11 -8.61 -3.30
C PHE A 388 -31.79 -7.82 -2.05
N TRP A 389 -32.31 -8.25 -0.90
CA TRP A 389 -31.71 -7.92 0.39
C TRP A 389 -30.53 -8.84 0.65
N GLY A 390 -29.35 -8.24 0.84
CA GLY A 390 -28.14 -8.96 1.12
C GLY A 390 -27.15 -8.17 1.96
N HIS A 391 -26.05 -8.83 2.34
CA HIS A 391 -24.97 -8.23 3.12
C HIS A 391 -23.66 -8.92 2.73
N THR A 392 -22.51 -8.26 2.89
CA THR A 392 -21.21 -8.91 2.69
C THR A 392 -20.72 -9.54 3.99
N VAL A 393 -19.60 -10.26 3.96
CA VAL A 393 -18.94 -10.74 5.19
C VAL A 393 -18.47 -9.57 6.06
N LEU A 394 -17.98 -8.49 5.41
CA LEU A 394 -17.44 -7.31 6.08
C LEU A 394 -18.56 -6.36 6.53
N GLU A 395 -19.54 -6.14 5.67
CA GLU A 395 -20.70 -5.30 5.94
C GLU A 395 -21.90 -6.18 6.29
N GLN A 396 -22.09 -6.46 7.58
CA GLN A 396 -23.17 -7.31 8.10
C GLN A 396 -24.55 -6.63 8.13
N ARG A 397 -24.65 -5.38 7.66
CA ARG A 397 -25.93 -4.67 7.55
C ARG A 397 -26.63 -5.07 6.26
N LEU A 398 -27.91 -5.41 6.38
CA LEU A 398 -28.74 -5.70 5.21
C LEU A 398 -28.93 -4.44 4.37
N LYS A 399 -28.54 -4.52 3.11
CA LYS A 399 -28.72 -3.49 2.08
C LYS A 399 -29.31 -4.12 0.83
N GLN A 400 -29.90 -3.29 -0.02
CA GLN A 400 -30.38 -3.73 -1.32
C GLN A 400 -29.20 -3.94 -2.26
N VAL A 401 -29.17 -5.04 -3.01
CA VAL A 401 -28.14 -5.34 -4.00
C VAL A 401 -28.81 -5.70 -5.33
N SER A 402 -28.36 -5.06 -6.41
CA SER A 402 -28.86 -5.37 -7.75
C SER A 402 -28.26 -6.67 -8.27
N CYS A 403 -29.04 -7.49 -8.99
CA CYS A 403 -28.55 -8.67 -9.71
C CYS A 403 -27.40 -8.30 -10.62
N ASP A 404 -27.44 -7.16 -11.31
CA ASP A 404 -26.37 -6.80 -12.23
C ASP A 404 -25.02 -6.56 -11.53
N VAL A 405 -25.01 -6.41 -10.20
CA VAL A 405 -23.80 -6.31 -9.36
C VAL A 405 -23.28 -7.70 -8.96
N VAL A 406 -24.17 -8.66 -8.73
CA VAL A 406 -23.80 -9.98 -8.16
C VAL A 406 -23.81 -11.12 -9.19
N CYS A 407 -24.56 -10.96 -10.27
CA CYS A 407 -24.79 -11.96 -11.30
C CYS A 407 -23.70 -11.88 -12.37
N SER A 408 -23.14 -13.03 -12.73
CA SER A 408 -22.54 -13.19 -14.06
C SER A 408 -23.63 -13.58 -15.05
N TRP A 409 -23.41 -13.37 -16.33
CA TRP A 409 -24.41 -13.62 -17.36
C TRP A 409 -23.85 -14.63 -18.36
N ALA A 410 -24.50 -15.78 -18.49
CA ALA A 410 -24.10 -16.81 -19.45
C ALA A 410 -24.76 -16.52 -20.80
N VAL A 411 -23.97 -16.49 -21.87
CA VAL A 411 -24.49 -16.39 -23.25
C VAL A 411 -25.11 -17.73 -23.64
N LEU A 412 -26.41 -17.72 -23.93
CA LEU A 412 -27.14 -18.92 -24.31
C LEU A 412 -27.02 -19.25 -25.80
N GLN A 413 -26.89 -18.22 -26.64
CA GLN A 413 -26.85 -18.36 -28.08
C GLN A 413 -26.00 -17.24 -28.70
N ASP A 414 -25.44 -17.51 -29.87
CA ASP A 414 -24.61 -16.54 -30.59
C ASP A 414 -25.40 -15.27 -30.95
N PHE A 415 -24.76 -14.11 -30.79
CA PHE A 415 -25.27 -12.83 -31.25
C PHE A 415 -24.21 -12.19 -32.17
N VAL A 416 -24.55 -12.08 -33.46
CA VAL A 416 -23.68 -11.48 -34.47
C VAL A 416 -24.35 -10.21 -34.98
N PRO A 417 -23.87 -9.02 -34.56
CA PRO A 417 -24.35 -7.74 -35.09
C PRO A 417 -24.26 -7.69 -36.62
N GLN A 418 -25.25 -7.08 -37.28
CA GLN A 418 -25.18 -6.86 -38.73
C GLN A 418 -24.64 -5.46 -39.02
N PRO A 419 -23.75 -5.28 -40.02
CA PRO A 419 -23.18 -3.97 -40.35
C PRO A 419 -24.20 -2.87 -40.69
N ALA A 420 -25.40 -3.26 -41.12
CA ALA A 420 -26.49 -2.32 -41.43
C ALA A 420 -27.19 -1.75 -40.18
N TRP A 421 -26.91 -2.27 -38.98
CA TRP A 421 -27.58 -1.83 -37.76
C TRP A 421 -27.00 -0.50 -37.25
N PRO A 422 -27.84 0.38 -36.67
CA PRO A 422 -27.35 1.61 -36.05
C PRO A 422 -26.32 1.31 -34.96
N ARG A 423 -25.23 2.09 -34.92
CA ARG A 423 -24.15 1.96 -33.92
C ARG A 423 -23.50 0.58 -33.90
N PHE A 424 -23.33 -0.04 -35.07
CA PHE A 424 -22.70 -1.35 -35.23
C PHE A 424 -21.36 -1.48 -34.50
N ASP A 425 -20.56 -0.41 -34.49
CA ASP A 425 -19.27 -0.29 -33.79
C ASP A 425 -19.39 -0.38 -32.25
N GLN A 426 -20.57 -0.13 -31.70
CA GLN A 426 -20.84 -0.23 -30.26
C GLN A 426 -21.47 -1.57 -29.87
N LEU A 427 -21.84 -2.41 -30.83
CA LEU A 427 -22.49 -3.69 -30.56
C LEU A 427 -21.47 -4.77 -30.21
N LEU A 428 -21.74 -5.51 -29.15
CA LEU A 428 -20.88 -6.58 -28.65
C LEU A 428 -21.28 -7.90 -29.30
N ARG A 429 -20.37 -8.53 -30.06
CA ARG A 429 -20.55 -9.91 -30.54
C ARG A 429 -20.49 -10.87 -29.35
N LEU A 430 -21.47 -11.78 -29.26
CA LEU A 430 -21.52 -12.81 -28.23
C LEU A 430 -21.40 -14.20 -28.84
N SER A 431 -20.68 -15.10 -28.16
CA SER A 431 -20.62 -16.53 -28.50
C SER A 431 -21.22 -17.37 -27.38
N ALA A 432 -22.01 -18.38 -27.73
CA ALA A 432 -22.63 -19.28 -26.77
C ALA A 432 -21.57 -19.91 -25.84
N GLY A 433 -21.86 -19.90 -24.54
CA GLY A 433 -20.94 -20.35 -23.49
C GLY A 433 -20.01 -19.26 -22.94
N ASP A 434 -19.94 -18.08 -23.56
CA ASP A 434 -19.24 -16.94 -22.96
C ASP A 434 -19.92 -16.50 -21.66
N ILE A 435 -19.11 -15.99 -20.73
CA ILE A 435 -19.57 -15.32 -19.52
C ILE A 435 -19.31 -13.82 -19.64
N LEU A 436 -20.32 -13.03 -19.30
CA LEU A 436 -20.26 -11.57 -19.34
C LEU A 436 -20.71 -10.92 -18.04
N VAL A 437 -20.34 -9.66 -17.93
CA VAL A 437 -20.70 -8.75 -16.84
C VAL A 437 -21.53 -7.61 -17.43
N VAL A 438 -22.78 -7.47 -17.01
CA VAL A 438 -23.64 -6.34 -17.38
C VAL A 438 -23.15 -5.10 -16.65
N THR A 439 -22.75 -4.05 -17.35
CA THR A 439 -22.29 -2.75 -16.80
C THR A 439 -23.39 -1.69 -16.70
N GLY A 440 -24.47 -1.84 -17.44
CA GLY A 440 -25.64 -0.97 -17.32
C GLY A 440 -26.78 -1.41 -18.21
N ARG A 441 -28.02 -1.28 -17.74
CA ARG A 441 -29.22 -1.55 -18.53
C ARG A 441 -29.67 -0.31 -19.28
N MET A 442 -30.13 -0.53 -20.51
CA MET A 442 -30.68 0.53 -21.34
C MET A 442 -32.19 0.68 -21.10
N THR A 443 -32.69 1.91 -21.23
CA THR A 443 -34.11 2.25 -21.04
C THR A 443 -34.74 2.79 -22.33
N GLY A 444 -36.07 3.02 -22.31
CA GLY A 444 -36.79 3.59 -23.44
C GLY A 444 -36.80 2.66 -24.66
N LYS A 445 -36.43 3.19 -25.84
CA LYS A 445 -36.39 2.42 -27.11
C LYS A 445 -35.39 1.26 -27.10
N TRP A 446 -34.46 1.26 -26.15
CA TRP A 446 -33.46 0.22 -25.95
C TRP A 446 -33.80 -0.67 -24.75
N ALA A 447 -35.03 -0.63 -24.24
CA ALA A 447 -35.47 -1.59 -23.23
C ALA A 447 -35.23 -3.03 -23.72
N GLY A 448 -34.64 -3.85 -22.85
CA GLY A 448 -34.18 -5.19 -23.21
C GLY A 448 -32.74 -5.26 -23.73
N TRP A 449 -32.01 -4.15 -23.75
CA TRP A 449 -30.57 -4.12 -24.05
C TRP A 449 -29.74 -3.76 -22.82
N ALA A 450 -28.48 -4.16 -22.84
CA ALA A 450 -27.50 -3.84 -21.81
C ALA A 450 -26.14 -3.52 -22.42
N LEU A 451 -25.38 -2.67 -21.73
CA LEU A 451 -23.93 -2.55 -21.91
C LEU A 451 -23.26 -3.60 -21.03
N GLY A 452 -22.20 -4.23 -21.52
CA GLY A 452 -21.40 -5.12 -20.69
C GLY A 452 -20.08 -5.51 -21.33
N ARG A 453 -19.40 -6.46 -20.69
CA ARG A 453 -18.06 -6.91 -21.05
C ARG A 453 -17.97 -8.44 -21.00
N VAL A 454 -17.36 -9.06 -22.00
CA VAL A 454 -17.04 -10.50 -22.01
C VAL A 454 -15.82 -10.75 -21.12
N CYS A 455 -15.94 -11.64 -20.14
CA CYS A 455 -14.87 -11.90 -19.16
C CYS A 455 -13.59 -12.45 -19.82
N LYS A 456 -13.73 -13.33 -20.82
CA LYS A 456 -12.60 -13.99 -21.49
C LYS A 456 -11.78 -13.05 -22.37
N THR A 457 -12.42 -12.13 -23.08
CA THR A 457 -11.77 -11.28 -24.09
C THR A 457 -11.59 -9.83 -23.65
N GLY A 458 -12.31 -9.39 -22.61
CA GLY A 458 -12.32 -8.00 -22.17
C GLY A 458 -13.08 -7.04 -23.09
N HIS A 459 -13.58 -7.49 -24.24
CA HIS A 459 -14.36 -6.68 -25.17
C HIS A 459 -15.66 -6.22 -24.51
N SER A 460 -16.00 -4.95 -24.72
CA SER A 460 -17.17 -4.30 -24.13
C SER A 460 -18.06 -3.71 -25.22
N GLY A 461 -19.36 -3.70 -24.99
CA GLY A 461 -20.34 -3.13 -25.94
C GLY A 461 -21.77 -3.45 -25.56
N LEU A 462 -22.70 -3.03 -26.41
CA LEU A 462 -24.14 -3.20 -26.27
C LEU A 462 -24.58 -4.58 -26.79
N PHE A 463 -25.43 -5.25 -26.04
CA PHE A 463 -26.03 -6.52 -26.46
C PHE A 463 -27.48 -6.66 -25.94
N PRO A 464 -28.30 -7.44 -26.64
CA PRO A 464 -29.67 -7.74 -26.24
C PRO A 464 -29.72 -8.77 -25.09
N LEU A 465 -30.47 -8.47 -24.02
CA LEU A 465 -30.58 -9.31 -22.82
C LEU A 465 -31.22 -10.68 -23.10
N GLN A 466 -32.01 -10.83 -24.17
CA GLN A 466 -32.64 -12.11 -24.52
C GLN A 466 -31.64 -13.22 -24.93
N TYR A 467 -30.38 -12.86 -25.21
CA TYR A 467 -29.32 -13.81 -25.59
C TYR A 467 -28.55 -14.35 -24.39
N VAL A 468 -28.84 -13.86 -23.18
CA VAL A 468 -28.07 -14.14 -21.98
C VAL A 468 -28.97 -14.55 -20.82
N ARG A 469 -28.43 -15.31 -19.87
CA ARG A 469 -29.12 -15.71 -18.65
C ARG A 469 -28.30 -15.34 -17.42
N PRO A 470 -28.89 -14.68 -16.42
CA PRO A 470 -28.18 -14.39 -15.18
C PRO A 470 -27.94 -15.68 -14.39
N GLN A 471 -26.73 -15.82 -13.87
CA GLN A 471 -26.30 -16.93 -13.03
C GLN A 471 -25.41 -16.43 -11.89
N LEU A 472 -25.47 -17.12 -10.77
CA LEU A 472 -24.76 -16.78 -9.54
C LEU A 472 -23.76 -17.88 -9.19
N TRP A 473 -22.58 -17.46 -8.72
CA TRP A 473 -21.53 -18.38 -8.29
C TRP A 473 -21.74 -18.70 -6.81
N ILE A 474 -22.30 -19.88 -6.54
CA ILE A 474 -22.71 -20.26 -5.19
C ILE A 474 -21.51 -20.78 -4.41
N ALA A 475 -21.27 -20.17 -3.26
CA ALA A 475 -20.29 -20.62 -2.28
C ALA A 475 -20.93 -21.57 -1.26
N LYS A 476 -22.12 -21.23 -0.74
CA LYS A 476 -22.81 -22.00 0.30
C LYS A 476 -24.31 -21.69 0.30
N VAL A 477 -25.13 -22.69 0.63
CA VAL A 477 -26.56 -22.50 0.93
C VAL A 477 -26.81 -22.90 2.38
N GLU A 478 -27.43 -22.02 3.16
CA GLU A 478 -27.79 -22.26 4.56
C GLU A 478 -29.31 -22.32 4.68
N LYS A 479 -29.83 -23.46 5.15
CA LYS A 479 -31.23 -23.58 5.50
C LYS A 479 -31.47 -22.82 6.82
N SER A 480 -32.54 -22.05 6.88
CA SER A 480 -32.95 -21.30 8.07
C SER A 480 -33.46 -22.20 9.20
#